data_AF-A0AAE1WK79-F1
#
_entry.id   AF-A0AAE1WK79-F1
#
_cell.length_a   1.000
_cell.length_b   1.000
_cell.length_c   1.000
_cell.angle_alpha   90.00
_cell.angle_beta   90.00
_cell.angle_gamma   90.00
#
_symmetry.space_group_name_H-M   'P 1'
#
loop_
_entity.id
_entity.type
_entity.pdbx_description
1 polymer ?
#
loop_
_entity_poly.entity_id
_entity_poly.type
_entity_poly.pdbx_seq_one_letter_code
_entity_poly.pdbx_strand_id
1 'polypeptide(L)'
;MLGYLTSEESWKLIKLTVFDNPNCPRELEELGRVIVDMCRGLPLVIMLVAGVLARTASTGDMKVMQSSWKKVTESLKPFIYNDSETILSKLFHSVTMRCRLT
;
A
#
# COMPACT_ATOMS: atom_id res chain seq x y z
N MET A 1 17.93 5.69 12.30
CA MET A 1 16.51 6.07 12.28
C MET A 1 16.14 6.27 10.82
N LEU A 2 15.29 5.43 10.23
CA LEU A 2 14.78 5.69 8.88
C LEU A 2 13.86 6.91 9.00
N GLY A 3 14.25 8.02 8.38
CA GLY A 3 13.43 9.23 8.35
C GLY A 3 12.13 9.01 7.58
N TYR A 4 11.21 9.96 7.67
CA TYR A 4 10.03 9.97 6.82
C TYR A 4 10.45 10.07 5.34
N LEU A 5 9.75 9.32 4.49
CA LEU A 5 9.91 9.39 3.04
C LEU A 5 9.06 10.54 2.48
N THR A 6 9.59 11.24 1.49
CA THR A 6 8.80 12.18 0.69
C THR A 6 7.73 11.43 -0.13
N SER A 7 6.71 12.15 -0.64
CA SER A 7 5.69 11.53 -1.49
C SER A 7 6.30 10.88 -2.74
N GLU A 8 7.34 11.45 -3.34
CA GLU A 8 8.00 10.85 -4.50
C GLU A 8 8.82 9.60 -4.15
N GLU A 9 9.55 9.60 -3.03
CA GLU A 9 10.27 8.40 -2.56
C GLU A 9 9.30 7.28 -2.19
N SER A 10 8.21 7.64 -1.51
CA SER A 10 7.13 6.72 -1.14
C SER A 10 6.49 6.10 -2.38
N TRP A 11 6.19 6.93 -3.39
CA TRP A 11 5.59 6.45 -4.64
C TRP A 11 6.55 5.56 -5.43
N LYS A 12 7.81 5.96 -5.54
CA LYS A 12 8.84 5.16 -6.18
C LYS A 12 8.98 3.79 -5.50
N LEU A 13 8.95 3.75 -4.17
CA LEU A 13 9.03 2.52 -3.40
C LEU A 13 7.82 1.60 -3.66
N ILE A 14 6.60 2.15 -3.69
CA ILE A 14 5.40 1.37 -4.01
C ILE A 14 5.50 0.78 -5.41
N LYS A 15 5.86 1.56 -6.43
CA LYS A 15 5.95 1.06 -7.81
C LYS A 15 6.96 -0.08 -7.94
N LEU A 16 8.17 0.10 -7.39
CA LEU A 16 9.21 -0.92 -7.41
C LEU A 16 8.79 -2.18 -6.66
N THR A 17 8.09 -2.05 -5.54
CA THR A 17 7.67 -3.22 -4.75
C THR A 17 6.49 -3.97 -5.38
N VAL A 18 5.54 -3.24 -5.97
CA VAL A 18 4.30 -3.83 -6.49
C VAL A 18 4.49 -4.43 -7.88
N PHE A 19 5.27 -3.77 -8.74
CA PHE A 19 5.41 -4.15 -10.15
C PHE A 19 6.81 -4.69 -10.51
N ASP A 20 7.75 -4.68 -9.59
CA ASP A 20 9.18 -4.95 -9.84
C ASP A 20 9.78 -4.07 -10.95
N ASN A 21 9.14 -2.93 -11.22
CA ASN A 21 9.53 -2.02 -12.28
C ASN A 21 9.00 -0.60 -11.98
N PRO A 22 9.62 0.46 -12.56
CA PRO A 22 9.24 1.84 -12.25
C PRO A 22 7.93 2.29 -12.93
N ASN A 23 7.36 1.47 -13.81
CA ASN A 23 6.16 1.77 -14.57
C ASN A 23 4.92 1.25 -13.82
N CYS A 24 4.00 2.16 -13.52
CA CYS A 24 2.70 1.83 -12.97
C CYS A 24 1.67 1.94 -14.10
N PRO A 25 0.68 1.04 -14.20
CA PRO A 25 -0.48 1.26 -15.05
C PRO A 25 -1.15 2.60 -14.72
N ARG A 26 -1.50 3.38 -15.75
CA ARG A 26 -2.04 4.75 -15.58
C ARG A 26 -3.33 4.74 -14.76
N GLU A 27 -4.11 3.67 -14.86
CA GLU A 27 -5.37 3.46 -14.15
C GLU A 27 -5.20 3.35 -12.62
N LEU A 28 -3.99 3.09 -12.15
CA LEU A 28 -3.67 2.97 -10.73
C LEU A 28 -2.89 4.18 -10.19
N GLU A 29 -2.43 5.09 -11.05
CA GLU A 29 -1.56 6.19 -10.64
C GLU A 29 -2.25 7.14 -9.66
N GLU A 30 -3.47 7.58 -9.97
CA GLU A 30 -4.25 8.45 -9.08
C GLU A 30 -4.50 7.81 -7.72
N LEU A 31 -4.95 6.55 -7.69
CA LEU A 31 -5.14 5.80 -6.45
C LEU A 31 -3.83 5.65 -5.67
N GLY A 32 -2.72 5.46 -6.38
CA GLY A 32 -1.38 5.39 -5.79
C GLY A 32 -0.95 6.65 -5.09
N ARG A 33 -1.18 7.81 -5.72
CA ARG A 33 -0.88 9.11 -5.10
C ARG A 33 -1.70 9.32 -3.84
N VAL A 34 -3.00 9.00 -3.88
CA VAL A 34 -3.87 9.06 -2.69
C VAL A 34 -3.34 8.17 -1.56
N ILE A 35 -2.93 6.94 -1.88
CA ILE A 35 -2.36 6.01 -0.89
C ILE A 35 -1.07 6.57 -0.27
N VAL A 36 -0.17 7.10 -1.10
CA VAL A 36 1.10 7.70 -0.64
C VAL A 36 0.86 8.82 0.35
N ASP A 37 -0.06 9.73 0.03
CA ASP A 37 -0.38 10.85 0.91
C ASP A 37 -1.00 10.37 2.23
N MET A 38 -1.85 9.35 2.19
CA MET A 38 -2.42 8.72 3.40
C MET A 38 -1.35 8.03 4.27
N CYS A 39 -0.26 7.54 3.67
CA CYS A 39 0.85 6.93 4.42
C CYS A 39 1.73 7.96 5.15
N ARG A 40 1.60 9.26 4.83
CA ARG A 40 2.29 10.38 5.49
C ARG A 40 3.81 10.20 5.61
N GLY A 41 4.42 9.54 4.62
CA GLY A 41 5.86 9.28 4.61
C GLY A 41 6.36 8.25 5.62
N LEU A 42 5.50 7.56 6.36
CA LEU A 42 5.92 6.56 7.35
C LEU A 42 6.48 5.31 6.65
N PRO A 43 7.79 5.00 6.75
CA PRO A 43 8.39 3.91 5.98
C PRO A 43 7.72 2.55 6.24
N LEU A 44 7.35 2.29 7.49
CA LEU A 44 6.70 1.03 7.89
C LEU A 44 5.30 0.88 7.24
N VAL A 45 4.51 1.94 7.21
CA VAL A 45 3.17 1.92 6.59
C VAL A 45 3.30 1.73 5.09
N ILE A 46 4.23 2.44 4.45
CA ILE A 46 4.47 2.35 3.00
C ILE A 46 4.88 0.93 2.60
N MET A 47 5.84 0.33 3.30
CA MET A 47 6.27 -1.05 3.03
C MET A 47 5.12 -2.05 3.19
N LEU A 48 4.30 -1.88 4.24
CA LEU A 48 3.17 -2.76 4.51
C LEU A 48 2.12 -2.68 3.40
N VAL A 49 1.75 -1.46 2.99
CA VAL A 49 0.82 -1.23 1.89
C VAL A 49 1.36 -1.80 0.59
N ALA A 50 2.62 -1.52 0.27
CA ALA A 50 3.26 -2.03 -0.94
C ALA A 50 3.23 -3.57 -1.00
N GLY A 51 3.54 -4.24 0.12
CA GLY A 51 3.46 -5.71 0.22
C GLY A 51 2.04 -6.26 0.09
N VAL A 52 1.02 -5.51 0.53
CA VAL A 52 -0.40 -5.89 0.31
C VAL A 52 -0.77 -5.81 -1.16
N LEU A 53 -0.38 -4.73 -1.84
CA LEU A 53 -0.71 -4.48 -3.24
C LEU A 53 0.05 -5.41 -4.20
N ALA A 54 1.31 -5.76 -3.89
CA ALA A 54 2.12 -6.68 -4.68
C ALA A 54 1.45 -8.05 -4.88
N ARG A 55 0.67 -8.52 -3.89
CA ARG A 55 -0.03 -9.81 -3.96
C ARG A 55 -1.11 -9.87 -5.04
N THR A 56 -1.69 -8.73 -5.41
CA THR A 56 -2.72 -8.67 -6.45
C THR A 56 -2.15 -8.29 -7.80
N ALA A 57 -1.01 -7.59 -7.83
CA ALA A 57 -0.28 -7.30 -9.07
C ALA A 57 0.20 -8.57 -9.79
N SER A 58 0.60 -9.62 -9.05
CA SER A 58 1.01 -10.90 -9.64
C SER A 58 -0.09 -11.62 -10.45
N THR A 59 -1.36 -11.23 -10.28
CA THR A 59 -2.47 -11.82 -11.03
C THR A 59 -2.56 -11.30 -12.47
N GLY A 60 -1.96 -10.14 -12.77
CA GLY A 60 -2.07 -9.47 -14.08
C GLY A 60 -3.47 -8.93 -14.41
N ASP A 61 -4.48 -9.14 -13.55
CA ASP A 61 -5.85 -8.69 -13.79
C ASP A 61 -6.05 -7.26 -13.29
N MET A 62 -6.32 -6.33 -14.21
CA MET A 62 -6.52 -4.91 -13.91
C MET A 62 -7.68 -4.65 -12.95
N LYS A 63 -8.79 -5.38 -13.07
CA LYS A 63 -9.96 -5.21 -12.20
C LYS A 63 -9.64 -5.67 -10.78
N VAL A 64 -8.90 -6.77 -10.64
CA VAL A 64 -8.43 -7.26 -9.34
C VAL A 64 -7.49 -6.26 -8.69
N MET A 65 -6.53 -5.72 -9.45
CA MET A 65 -5.63 -4.67 -8.96
C MET A 65 -6.40 -3.43 -8.50
N GLN A 66 -7.26 -2.85 -9.34
CA GLN A 66 -8.06 -1.68 -8.96
C GLN A 66 -8.91 -1.91 -7.70
N SER A 67 -9.55 -3.08 -7.58
CA SER A 67 -10.32 -3.46 -6.39
C SER A 67 -9.45 -3.48 -5.14
N SER A 68 -8.25 -4.05 -5.24
CA SER A 68 -7.28 -4.10 -4.15
C SER A 68 -6.81 -2.72 -3.72
N TRP A 69 -6.45 -1.86 -4.67
CA TRP A 69 -5.97 -0.50 -4.40
C TRP A 69 -7.06 0.33 -3.71
N LYS A 70 -8.30 0.26 -4.21
CA LYS A 70 -9.45 0.93 -3.58
C LYS A 70 -9.69 0.44 -2.14
N LYS A 71 -9.63 -0.88 -1.90
CA LYS A 71 -9.79 -1.45 -0.55
C LYS A 71 -8.71 -0.98 0.43
N VAL A 72 -7.47 -0.85 -0.04
CA VAL A 72 -6.38 -0.30 0.75
C VAL A 72 -6.67 1.17 1.09
N THR A 73 -7.07 1.99 0.12
CA THR A 73 -7.45 3.38 0.36
C THR A 73 -8.56 3.49 1.42
N GLU A 74 -9.63 2.68 1.30
CA GLU A 74 -10.71 2.64 2.31
C GLU A 74 -10.21 2.23 3.70
N SER A 75 -9.26 1.29 3.77
CA SER A 75 -8.67 0.82 5.03
C SER A 75 -7.75 1.86 5.67
N LEU A 76 -7.19 2.78 4.87
CA LEU A 76 -6.33 3.88 5.31
C LEU A 76 -7.11 5.14 5.70
N LYS A 77 -8.39 5.29 5.35
CA LYS A 77 -9.20 6.47 5.76
C LYS A 77 -9.13 6.78 7.26
N PRO A 78 -9.17 5.79 8.19
CA PRO A 78 -9.04 6.08 9.61
C PRO A 78 -7.67 6.65 10.01
N PHE A 79 -6.62 6.48 9.20
CA PHE A 79 -5.25 6.96 9.47
C PHE A 79 -5.14 8.49 9.42
N ILE A 80 -6.11 9.13 8.76
CA ILE A 80 -6.25 10.58 8.70
C ILE A 80 -6.73 11.14 10.04
N TYR A 81 -7.44 10.32 10.84
CA TYR A 81 -8.16 10.77 12.04
C TYR A 81 -7.70 10.13 13.36
N ASN A 82 -6.98 9.00 13.34
CA ASN A 82 -6.55 8.25 14.54
C ASN A 82 -5.05 7.91 14.55
N ASP A 83 -4.53 7.60 15.75
CA ASP A 83 -3.15 7.13 15.95
C ASP A 83 -2.82 5.85 15.17
N SER A 84 -1.61 5.83 14.60
CA SER A 84 -1.10 4.86 13.62
C SER A 84 -1.10 3.39 14.06
N GLU A 85 -1.03 3.12 15.36
CA GLU A 85 -0.93 1.79 15.98
C GLU A 85 -2.13 0.87 15.65
N THR A 86 -3.35 1.40 15.74
CA THR A 86 -4.57 0.60 15.56
C THR A 86 -4.73 0.10 14.12
N ILE A 87 -4.21 0.86 13.16
CA ILE A 87 -4.39 0.56 11.73
C ILE A 87 -3.25 -0.30 11.21
N LEU A 88 -2.02 -0.10 11.72
CA LEU A 88 -0.95 -1.08 11.54
C LEU A 88 -1.44 -2.46 11.98
N SER A 89 -2.07 -2.59 13.15
CA SER A 89 -2.66 -3.86 13.60
C SER A 89 -3.70 -4.44 12.62
N LYS A 90 -4.59 -3.62 12.05
CA LYS A 90 -5.58 -4.08 11.04
C LYS A 90 -4.93 -4.52 9.73
N LEU A 91 -3.96 -3.75 9.23
CA LEU A 91 -3.20 -4.11 8.03
C LEU A 91 -2.35 -5.35 8.28
N PHE A 92 -1.70 -5.47 9.43
CA PHE A 92 -1.00 -6.67 9.85
C PHE A 92 -1.96 -7.85 9.94
N HIS A 93 -3.15 -7.74 10.55
CA HIS A 93 -4.13 -8.83 10.53
C HIS A 93 -4.51 -9.23 9.10
N SER A 94 -4.65 -8.28 8.16
CA SER A 94 -4.90 -8.61 6.75
C SER A 94 -3.74 -9.36 6.07
N VAL A 95 -2.51 -9.20 6.59
CA VAL A 95 -1.28 -9.85 6.11
C VAL A 95 -1.05 -11.19 6.82
N THR A 96 -1.17 -11.23 8.15
CA THR A 96 -0.87 -12.37 9.02
C THR A 96 -1.98 -13.42 9.04
N MET A 97 -3.25 -13.06 8.85
CA MET A 97 -4.36 -14.02 8.75
C MET A 97 -4.23 -14.98 7.55
N ARG A 98 -3.30 -14.73 6.61
CA ARG A 98 -3.02 -15.63 5.48
C ARG A 98 -1.60 -16.23 5.48
N CYS A 99 -0.82 -16.06 6.55
CA CYS A 99 0.46 -16.75 6.77
C CYS A 99 0.33 -18.04 7.62
N ARG A 100 -0.89 -18.44 8.01
CA ARG A 100 -1.17 -19.70 8.75
C ARG A 100 -1.83 -20.80 7.91
N LEU A 101 -1.70 -20.75 6.59
CA LEU A 101 -2.12 -21.83 5.69
C LEU A 101 -1.08 -22.05 4.58
N THR A 102 0.14 -22.41 4.99
CA THR A 102 1.06 -23.27 4.24
C THR A 102 1.81 -24.11 5.26
#